data_AF-A0A936IFU7-F1
#
_entry.id   AF-A0A936IFU7-F1
#
_cell.length_a   1.000
_cell.length_b   1.000
_cell.length_c   1.000
_cell.angle_alpha   90.00
_cell.angle_beta   90.00
_cell.angle_gamma   90.00
#
_symmetry.space_group_name_H-M   'P 1'
#
loop_
_entity.id
_entity.type
_entity.pdbx_description
1 polymer ?
#
loop_
_entity_poly.entity_id
_entity_poly.type
_entity_poly.pdbx_seq_one_letter_code
_entity_poly.pdbx_strand_id
1 'polypeptide(L)'
;MSATGGMGGDVTAAAALRCYRCKYDLTGLPEPRCPECGLVFEWSDPRLARPMPTIAFEKARGWRKIPALGRTWITVICFPWIFARQAVKRVSLGHALIFLGICLVLLLAQGPLFHVWPSDLVVIWPLTVLAQIVAQTPVLFVLDWRHTREPSASLRFWLAVSCYGSAILVTEGLYGPPIILVGELLRAVTASATGKPVGSPFRLSTLLDTDRTALVHWAQTVLWLAVLGACLAARHRSAGFSSPAARAMALAGVLLVFLLASVITEWVGGSLVAWL
;
A
#
# COMPACT_ATOMS: atom_id res chain seq x y z
N MET A 1 -54.38 19.58 10.39
CA MET A 1 -53.15 20.09 9.75
C MET A 1 -51.99 19.72 10.66
N SER A 2 -51.39 18.55 10.45
CA SER A 2 -50.32 18.00 11.30
C SER A 2 -49.01 18.09 10.53
N ALA A 3 -48.08 18.89 11.06
CA ALA A 3 -46.73 19.05 10.52
C ALA A 3 -45.83 17.93 11.05
N THR A 4 -45.54 16.93 10.24
CA THR A 4 -44.48 15.95 10.46
C THR A 4 -43.14 16.57 10.03
N GLY A 5 -42.46 17.21 10.98
CA GLY A 5 -41.10 17.72 10.81
C GLY A 5 -40.09 16.57 10.80
N GLY A 6 -39.68 16.14 9.61
CA GLY A 6 -38.61 15.18 9.40
C GLY A 6 -37.24 15.79 9.71
N MET A 7 -36.74 15.58 10.93
CA MET A 7 -35.32 15.71 11.23
C MET A 7 -34.57 14.53 10.58
N GLY A 8 -34.36 14.62 9.28
CA GLY A 8 -33.32 13.87 8.56
C GLY A 8 -31.96 14.44 8.95
N GLY A 9 -31.59 14.26 10.22
CA GLY A 9 -30.26 14.61 10.71
C GLY A 9 -29.26 13.73 10.01
N ASP A 10 -28.34 14.37 9.29
CA ASP A 10 -27.10 13.79 8.80
C ASP A 10 -26.55 12.84 9.87
N VAL A 11 -26.67 11.54 9.62
CA VAL A 11 -25.92 10.49 10.32
C VAL A 11 -24.48 10.64 9.82
N THR A 12 -23.85 11.75 10.22
CA THR A 12 -22.40 11.89 10.28
C THR A 12 -21.91 10.62 10.93
N ALA A 13 -21.04 9.88 10.25
CA ALA A 13 -20.56 8.57 10.65
C ALA A 13 -20.04 8.60 12.10
N ALA A 14 -20.96 8.40 13.05
CA ALA A 14 -20.68 8.38 14.46
C ALA A 14 -19.71 7.24 14.63
N ALA A 15 -18.46 7.57 14.97
CA ALA A 15 -17.41 6.58 15.12
C ALA A 15 -17.95 5.50 16.04
N ALA A 16 -18.13 4.28 15.50
CA ALA A 16 -18.82 3.20 16.19
C ALA A 16 -18.31 3.10 17.63
N LEU A 17 -19.18 3.46 18.59
CA LEU A 17 -18.84 3.48 20.00
C LEU A 17 -18.48 2.05 20.36
N ARG A 18 -17.28 1.82 20.89
CA ARG A 18 -16.84 0.46 21.24
C ARG A 18 -16.41 0.42 22.69
N CYS A 19 -16.80 -0.65 23.37
CA CYS A 19 -16.37 -0.86 24.74
C CYS A 19 -14.84 -0.88 24.81
N TYR A 20 -14.23 -0.01 25.62
CA TYR A 20 -12.77 0.05 25.68
C TYR A 20 -12.15 -1.20 26.32
N ARG A 21 -12.93 -1.99 27.08
CA ARG A 21 -12.53 -3.25 27.71
C ARG A 21 -12.60 -4.44 26.74
N CYS A 22 -13.78 -4.79 26.23
CA CYS A 22 -13.97 -5.98 25.37
C CYS A 22 -14.12 -5.70 23.86
N LYS A 23 -14.16 -4.44 23.43
CA LYS A 23 -14.33 -4.01 22.02
C LYS A 23 -15.70 -4.29 21.39
N TYR A 24 -16.68 -4.74 22.17
CA TYR A 24 -18.08 -4.87 21.76
C TYR A 24 -18.61 -3.55 21.20
N ASP A 25 -19.42 -3.64 20.14
CA ASP A 25 -20.06 -2.49 19.51
C ASP A 25 -21.23 -2.00 20.38
N LEU A 26 -21.11 -0.77 20.84
CA LEU A 26 -22.08 -0.15 21.75
C LEU A 26 -23.14 0.66 20.99
N THR A 27 -23.07 0.69 19.66
CA THR A 27 -24.07 1.41 18.86
C THR A 27 -25.46 0.76 19.03
N GLY A 28 -26.48 1.59 19.26
CA GLY A 28 -27.87 1.16 19.40
C GLY A 28 -28.26 0.49 20.72
N LEU A 29 -27.36 0.41 21.71
CA LEU A 29 -27.73 -0.07 23.04
C LEU A 29 -28.57 0.99 23.78
N PRO A 30 -29.68 0.60 24.44
CA PRO A 30 -30.51 1.54 25.19
C PRO A 30 -29.87 1.97 26.50
N GLU A 31 -29.07 1.09 27.10
CA GLU A 31 -28.40 1.32 28.38
C GLU A 31 -26.90 1.53 28.17
N PRO A 32 -26.26 2.42 28.95
CA PRO A 32 -24.83 2.65 28.86
C PRO A 32 -24.04 1.58 29.62
N ARG A 33 -24.33 0.31 29.33
CA ARG A 33 -23.68 -0.88 29.90
C ARG A 33 -23.34 -1.84 28.78
N CYS A 34 -22.11 -2.36 28.80
CA CYS A 34 -21.68 -3.35 27.82
C CYS A 34 -22.27 -4.73 28.16
N PRO A 35 -23.01 -5.39 27.26
CA PRO A 35 -23.63 -6.69 27.54
C PRO A 35 -22.60 -7.81 27.71
N GLU A 36 -21.46 -7.72 27.03
CA GLU A 36 -20.41 -8.76 27.08
C GLU A 36 -19.60 -8.74 28.39
N CYS A 37 -19.26 -7.56 28.91
CA CYS A 37 -18.33 -7.45 30.05
C CYS A 37 -18.88 -6.72 31.27
N GLY A 38 -20.15 -6.31 31.23
CA GLY A 38 -20.84 -5.62 32.32
C GLY A 38 -20.31 -4.21 32.62
N LEU A 39 -19.37 -3.69 31.82
CA LEU A 39 -18.80 -2.36 32.02
C LEU A 39 -19.89 -1.30 31.86
N VAL A 40 -20.18 -0.57 32.93
CA VAL A 40 -20.99 0.66 32.91
C VAL A 40 -20.11 1.79 32.40
N PHE A 41 -20.63 2.60 31.49
CA PHE A 41 -19.95 3.75 30.93
C PHE A 41 -20.91 4.95 30.87
N GLU A 42 -20.42 6.11 30.48
CA GLU A 42 -21.27 7.26 30.12
C GLU A 42 -21.12 7.51 28.63
N TRP A 43 -22.20 7.79 27.90
CA TRP A 43 -22.14 8.04 26.45
C TRP A 43 -21.20 9.20 26.06
N SER A 44 -20.97 10.13 27.00
CA SER A 44 -20.02 11.24 26.90
C SER A 44 -18.56 10.85 27.16
N ASP A 45 -18.25 9.62 27.62
CA ASP A 45 -16.88 9.22 27.97
C ASP A 45 -16.02 9.15 26.68
N PRO A 46 -14.99 10.01 26.53
CA PRO A 46 -14.13 10.02 25.36
C PRO A 46 -13.37 8.70 25.15
N ARG A 47 -13.28 7.84 26.19
CA ARG A 47 -12.68 6.51 26.08
C ARG A 47 -13.54 5.53 25.28
N LEU A 48 -14.85 5.76 25.15
CA LEU A 48 -15.73 4.96 24.29
C LEU A 48 -15.49 5.26 22.82
N ALA A 49 -15.17 6.52 22.53
CA ALA A 49 -14.60 6.95 21.27
C ALA A 49 -13.09 6.70 21.26
N ARG A 50 -12.63 5.46 21.57
CA ARG A 50 -11.21 5.14 21.36
C ARG A 50 -10.91 5.45 19.91
N PRO A 51 -10.04 6.44 19.61
CA PRO A 51 -9.76 6.78 18.23
C PRO A 51 -9.21 5.52 17.59
N MET A 52 -9.91 5.02 16.56
CA MET A 52 -9.38 3.91 15.78
C MET A 52 -7.97 4.32 15.35
N PRO A 53 -6.96 3.43 15.46
CA PRO A 53 -5.61 3.79 15.10
C PRO A 53 -5.61 4.13 13.61
N THR A 54 -5.57 5.42 13.31
CA THR A 54 -5.50 5.97 11.97
C THR A 54 -4.05 6.18 11.59
N ILE A 55 -3.80 6.17 10.29
CA ILE A 55 -2.50 6.51 9.72
C ILE A 55 -2.15 7.92 10.19
N ALA A 56 -0.89 8.14 10.64
CA ALA A 56 -0.48 9.41 11.23
C ALA A 56 -0.79 10.60 10.32
N PHE A 57 -0.55 10.43 9.01
CA PHE A 57 -0.84 11.44 7.98
C PHE A 57 -2.33 11.83 7.91
N GLU A 58 -3.25 10.88 8.05
CA GLU A 58 -4.70 11.15 8.07
C GLU A 58 -5.15 11.86 9.35
N LYS A 59 -4.46 11.61 10.48
CA LYS A 59 -4.78 12.22 11.78
C LYS A 59 -4.37 13.70 11.83
N ALA A 60 -3.32 14.06 11.10
CA ALA A 60 -2.72 15.38 11.20
C ALA A 60 -3.51 16.45 10.44
N ARG A 61 -3.55 17.67 11.00
CA ARG A 61 -4.16 18.86 10.40
C ARG A 61 -3.13 19.97 10.25
N GLY A 62 -3.27 20.79 9.20
CA GLY A 62 -2.38 21.91 8.90
C GLY A 62 -0.91 21.49 8.81
N TRP A 63 -0.01 22.33 9.36
CA TRP A 63 1.44 22.13 9.36
C TRP A 63 1.92 20.83 10.02
N ARG A 64 1.12 20.25 10.94
CA ARG A 64 1.45 18.96 11.56
C ARG A 64 1.43 17.80 10.56
N LYS A 65 0.92 17.99 9.33
CA LYS A 65 0.95 16.98 8.27
C LYS A 65 2.36 16.62 7.81
N ILE A 66 3.33 17.53 7.86
CA ILE A 66 4.71 17.27 7.42
C ILE A 66 5.40 16.20 8.30
N PRO A 67 5.49 16.36 9.63
CA PRO A 67 6.07 15.30 10.47
C PRO A 67 5.21 14.02 10.46
N ALA A 68 3.90 14.14 10.23
CA ALA A 68 3.02 12.99 10.13
C ALA A 68 3.20 12.19 8.82
N LEU A 69 3.56 12.86 7.72
CA LEU A 69 3.98 12.25 6.48
C LEU A 69 5.24 11.41 6.73
N GLY A 70 6.27 11.99 7.35
CA GLY A 70 7.50 11.27 7.71
C GLY A 70 7.23 10.07 8.61
N ARG A 71 6.37 10.20 9.63
CA ARG A 71 5.95 9.06 10.47
C ARG A 71 5.22 7.97 9.69
N THR A 72 4.35 8.36 8.76
CA THR A 72 3.63 7.40 7.91
C THR A 72 4.60 6.66 7.02
N TRP A 73 5.53 7.39 6.38
CA TRP A 73 6.60 6.84 5.57
C TRP A 73 7.46 5.83 6.34
N ILE A 74 7.93 6.20 7.55
CA ILE A 74 8.65 5.30 8.46
C ILE A 74 7.79 4.09 8.84
N THR A 75 6.49 4.27 9.07
CA THR A 75 5.61 3.15 9.42
C THR A 75 5.44 2.18 8.25
N VAL A 76 5.31 2.68 7.02
CA VAL A 76 5.23 1.84 5.81
C VAL A 76 6.53 1.06 5.62
N ILE A 77 7.69 1.72 5.78
CA ILE A 77 9.01 1.13 5.53
C ILE A 77 9.47 0.21 6.67
N CYS A 78 9.46 0.70 7.91
CA CYS A 78 10.04 -0.04 9.02
C CYS A 78 9.05 -0.99 9.71
N PHE A 79 7.74 -0.72 9.59
CA PHE A 79 6.71 -1.41 10.37
C PHE A 79 5.48 -1.78 9.53
N PRO A 80 5.64 -2.53 8.42
CA PRO A 80 4.55 -2.83 7.48
C PRO A 80 3.34 -3.49 8.15
N TRP A 81 3.54 -4.29 9.20
CA TRP A 81 2.44 -4.91 9.96
C TRP A 81 1.63 -3.91 10.79
N ILE A 82 2.25 -2.84 11.28
CA ILE A 82 1.55 -1.76 12.00
C ILE A 82 0.72 -0.97 11.00
N PHE A 83 1.32 -0.59 9.86
CA PHE A 83 0.62 0.07 8.76
C PHE A 83 -0.60 -0.75 8.30
N ALA A 84 -0.41 -2.04 8.01
CA ALA A 84 -1.50 -2.93 7.59
C ALA A 84 -2.67 -2.96 8.58
N ARG A 85 -2.39 -3.05 9.89
CA ARG A 85 -3.43 -3.02 10.93
C ARG A 85 -4.18 -1.69 10.99
N GLN A 86 -3.52 -0.57 10.66
CA GLN A 86 -4.16 0.75 10.58
C GLN A 86 -5.00 0.86 9.30
N ALA A 87 -4.40 0.52 8.15
CA ALA A 87 -5.05 0.59 6.85
C ALA A 87 -6.33 -0.24 6.77
N VAL A 88 -6.32 -1.48 7.29
CA VAL A 88 -7.50 -2.37 7.29
C VAL A 88 -8.66 -1.81 8.10
N LYS A 89 -8.39 -0.99 9.13
CA LYS A 89 -9.45 -0.35 9.92
C LYS A 89 -10.00 0.86 9.22
N ARG A 90 -9.13 1.71 8.70
CA ARG A 90 -9.50 2.93 8.00
C ARG A 90 -8.34 3.37 7.12
N VAL A 91 -8.58 3.34 5.82
CA VAL A 91 -7.73 4.00 4.83
C VAL A 91 -8.64 4.85 3.96
N SER A 92 -8.24 6.08 3.72
CA SER A 92 -8.98 7.00 2.88
C SER A 92 -8.24 7.23 1.56
N LEU A 93 -8.93 6.97 0.46
CA LEU A 93 -8.35 7.10 -0.87
C LEU A 93 -7.85 8.53 -1.15
N GLY A 94 -8.56 9.55 -0.68
CA GLY A 94 -8.14 10.96 -0.85
C GLY A 94 -6.78 11.25 -0.20
N HIS A 95 -6.54 10.78 1.03
CA HIS A 95 -5.25 10.97 1.68
C HIS A 95 -4.14 10.12 1.04
N ALA A 96 -4.48 8.93 0.55
CA ALA A 96 -3.53 8.08 -0.17
C ALA A 96 -3.09 8.72 -1.50
N LEU A 97 -3.99 9.33 -2.25
CA LEU A 97 -3.67 10.05 -3.48
C LEU A 97 -2.81 11.30 -3.22
N ILE A 98 -3.11 12.04 -2.15
CA ILE A 98 -2.26 13.18 -1.73
C ILE A 98 -0.86 12.67 -1.34
N PHE A 99 -0.79 11.56 -0.59
CA PHE A 99 0.49 10.94 -0.22
C PHE A 99 1.30 10.54 -1.46
N LEU A 100 0.68 9.88 -2.44
CA LEU A 100 1.29 9.56 -3.74
C LEU A 100 1.79 10.82 -4.45
N GLY A 101 0.96 11.87 -4.55
CA GLY A 101 1.35 13.12 -5.17
C GLY A 101 2.58 13.74 -4.51
N ILE A 102 2.66 13.72 -3.18
CA ILE A 102 3.84 14.19 -2.45
C ILE A 102 5.06 13.33 -2.76
N CYS A 103 4.94 11.99 -2.77
CA CYS A 103 6.03 11.09 -3.13
C CYS A 103 6.54 11.33 -4.56
N LEU A 104 5.65 11.58 -5.52
CA LEU A 104 6.01 11.90 -6.90
C LEU A 104 6.72 13.26 -7.00
N VAL A 105 6.26 14.28 -6.28
CA VAL A 105 6.94 15.59 -6.25
C VAL A 105 8.34 15.47 -5.63
N LEU A 106 8.47 14.72 -4.53
CA LEU A 106 9.77 14.48 -3.90
C LEU A 106 10.71 13.75 -4.86
N LEU A 107 10.22 12.73 -5.55
CA LEU A 107 10.95 11.99 -6.58
C LEU A 107 11.43 12.91 -7.71
N LEU A 108 10.54 13.74 -8.27
CA LEU A 108 10.88 14.69 -9.32
C LEU A 108 11.90 15.74 -8.85
N ALA A 109 11.81 16.16 -7.60
CA ALA A 109 12.75 17.11 -7.01
C ALA A 109 14.15 16.49 -6.80
N GLN A 110 14.26 15.17 -6.60
CA GLN A 110 15.55 14.49 -6.45
C GLN A 110 16.39 14.54 -7.73
N GLY A 111 15.77 14.42 -8.91
CA GLY A 111 16.50 14.40 -10.20
C GLY A 111 17.46 15.59 -10.38
N PRO A 112 16.96 16.84 -10.32
CA PRO A 112 17.80 18.04 -10.40
C PRO A 112 18.77 18.19 -9.23
N LEU A 113 18.36 17.83 -8.01
CA LEU A 113 19.17 18.03 -6.80
C LEU A 113 20.42 17.14 -6.78
N PHE A 114 20.33 15.93 -7.32
CA PHE A 114 21.44 14.99 -7.32
C PHE A 114 22.18 14.93 -8.67
N HIS A 115 21.67 15.57 -9.74
CA HIS A 115 22.23 15.52 -11.10
C HIS A 115 22.46 14.09 -11.65
N VAL A 116 21.82 13.08 -11.07
CA VAL A 116 22.10 11.67 -11.40
C VAL A 116 21.24 11.18 -12.56
N TRP A 117 20.10 11.82 -12.83
CA TRP A 117 19.09 11.24 -13.71
C TRP A 117 19.11 11.90 -15.10
N PRO A 118 19.21 11.10 -16.17
CA PRO A 118 18.84 11.54 -17.52
C PRO A 118 17.43 12.17 -17.52
N SER A 119 17.22 13.17 -18.37
CA SER A 119 15.92 13.86 -18.53
C SER A 119 14.76 12.89 -18.73
N ASP A 120 15.04 11.81 -19.44
CA ASP A 120 14.01 10.85 -19.87
C ASP A 120 13.54 10.02 -18.68
N LEU A 121 14.44 9.68 -17.74
CA LEU A 121 14.10 8.95 -16.52
C LEU A 121 13.20 9.75 -15.58
N VAL A 122 13.30 11.09 -15.59
CA VAL A 122 12.42 11.97 -14.81
C VAL A 122 10.96 11.81 -15.22
N VAL A 123 10.68 11.51 -16.50
CA VAL A 123 9.32 11.33 -17.03
C VAL A 123 8.90 9.86 -17.01
N ILE A 124 9.78 8.96 -17.45
CA ILE A 124 9.49 7.52 -17.54
C ILE A 124 9.17 6.95 -16.15
N TRP A 125 9.89 7.39 -15.12
CA TRP A 125 9.76 6.79 -13.80
C TRP A 125 8.40 7.03 -13.14
N PRO A 126 7.88 8.28 -13.02
CA PRO A 126 6.51 8.52 -12.58
C PRO A 126 5.44 7.76 -13.37
N LEU A 127 5.58 7.68 -14.69
CA LEU A 127 4.63 6.94 -15.53
C LEU A 127 4.63 5.45 -15.21
N THR A 128 5.81 4.88 -14.99
CA THR A 128 5.98 3.48 -14.59
C THR A 128 5.30 3.20 -13.24
N VAL A 129 5.49 4.09 -12.26
CA VAL A 129 4.83 3.99 -10.96
C VAL A 129 3.31 4.00 -11.09
N LEU A 130 2.77 4.92 -11.90
CA LEU A 130 1.33 5.00 -12.13
C LEU A 130 0.81 3.73 -12.80
N ALA A 131 1.52 3.23 -13.81
CA ALA A 131 1.19 1.97 -14.47
C ALA A 131 1.21 0.78 -13.49
N GLN A 132 2.20 0.71 -12.60
CA GLN A 132 2.28 -0.31 -11.55
C GLN A 132 1.09 -0.23 -10.61
N ILE A 133 0.71 0.96 -10.12
CA ILE A 133 -0.46 1.13 -9.24
C ILE A 133 -1.74 0.64 -9.93
N VAL A 134 -1.92 1.00 -11.20
CA VAL A 134 -3.09 0.61 -12.01
C VAL A 134 -3.14 -0.90 -12.20
N ALA A 135 -2.01 -1.56 -12.40
CA ALA A 135 -1.97 -3.00 -12.66
C ALA A 135 -2.02 -3.86 -11.40
N GLN A 136 -1.34 -3.42 -10.34
CA GLN A 136 -1.29 -4.11 -9.05
C GLN A 136 -2.67 -4.14 -8.36
N THR A 137 -3.42 -3.05 -8.47
CA THR A 137 -4.69 -2.87 -7.76
C THR A 137 -5.73 -3.96 -8.11
N PRO A 138 -6.01 -4.27 -9.40
CA PRO A 138 -6.89 -5.37 -9.79
C PRO A 138 -6.45 -6.74 -9.28
N VAL A 139 -5.14 -7.02 -9.29
CA VAL A 139 -4.62 -8.32 -8.84
C VAL A 139 -4.87 -8.50 -7.34
N LEU A 140 -4.53 -7.48 -6.54
CA LEU A 140 -4.79 -7.52 -5.10
C LEU A 140 -6.28 -7.52 -4.77
N PHE A 141 -7.09 -6.86 -5.59
CA PHE A 141 -8.56 -6.90 -5.51
C PHE A 141 -9.10 -8.32 -5.69
N VAL A 142 -8.67 -9.04 -6.73
CA VAL A 142 -9.10 -10.44 -6.97
C VAL A 142 -8.65 -11.37 -5.84
N LEU A 143 -7.46 -11.15 -5.27
CA LEU A 143 -6.93 -11.94 -4.17
C LEU A 143 -7.66 -11.70 -2.84
N ASP A 144 -8.31 -10.55 -2.67
CA ASP A 144 -9.00 -10.20 -1.43
C ASP A 144 -10.42 -10.77 -1.42
N TRP A 145 -10.64 -11.85 -0.68
CA TRP A 145 -11.95 -12.51 -0.54
C TRP A 145 -13.15 -11.57 -0.32
N ARG A 146 -12.96 -10.42 0.36
CA ARG A 146 -14.04 -9.44 0.60
C ARG A 146 -14.59 -8.82 -0.69
N HIS A 147 -13.88 -8.91 -1.82
CA HIS A 147 -14.35 -8.40 -3.12
C HIS A 147 -15.71 -8.97 -3.52
N THR A 148 -16.02 -10.20 -3.10
CA THR A 148 -17.29 -10.87 -3.39
C THR A 148 -18.49 -10.23 -2.68
N ARG A 149 -18.27 -9.54 -1.55
CA ARG A 149 -19.33 -8.89 -0.77
C ARG A 149 -19.37 -7.38 -0.99
N GLU A 150 -18.20 -6.75 -1.10
CA GLU A 150 -18.06 -5.29 -1.15
C GLU A 150 -17.01 -4.88 -2.20
N PRO A 151 -17.28 -5.04 -3.51
CA PRO A 151 -16.28 -4.88 -4.55
C PRO A 151 -15.72 -3.45 -4.62
N SER A 152 -16.58 -2.44 -4.51
CA SER A 152 -16.15 -1.03 -4.54
C SER A 152 -15.27 -0.67 -3.35
N ALA A 153 -15.57 -1.18 -2.14
CA ALA A 153 -14.78 -0.94 -0.95
C ALA A 153 -13.42 -1.66 -1.00
N SER A 154 -13.39 -2.88 -1.52
CA SER A 154 -12.14 -3.63 -1.74
C SER A 154 -11.24 -2.94 -2.77
N LEU A 155 -11.80 -2.53 -3.91
CA LEU A 155 -11.04 -1.83 -4.96
C LEU A 155 -10.45 -0.50 -4.43
N ARG A 156 -11.26 0.31 -3.75
CA ARG A 156 -10.80 1.58 -3.13
C ARG A 156 -9.72 1.35 -2.08
N PHE A 157 -9.84 0.29 -1.29
CA PHE A 157 -8.83 -0.09 -0.30
C PHE A 157 -7.50 -0.42 -0.99
N TRP A 158 -7.51 -1.28 -2.01
CA TRP A 158 -6.27 -1.70 -2.67
C TRP A 158 -5.62 -0.57 -3.45
N LEU A 159 -6.42 0.28 -4.09
CA LEU A 159 -5.89 1.50 -4.71
C LEU A 159 -5.20 2.38 -3.66
N ALA A 160 -5.81 2.57 -2.49
CA ALA A 160 -5.20 3.36 -1.42
C ALA A 160 -3.92 2.72 -0.86
N VAL A 161 -3.87 1.39 -0.70
CA VAL A 161 -2.66 0.67 -0.28
C VAL A 161 -1.55 0.81 -1.32
N SER A 162 -1.87 0.66 -2.61
CA SER A 162 -0.90 0.85 -3.70
C SER A 162 -0.35 2.29 -3.70
N CYS A 163 -1.20 3.30 -3.50
CA CYS A 163 -0.76 4.68 -3.36
C CYS A 163 0.14 4.90 -2.13
N TYR A 164 -0.14 4.30 -0.98
CA TYR A 164 0.77 4.39 0.18
C TYR A 164 2.07 3.60 -0.01
N GLY A 165 2.04 2.54 -0.81
CA GLY A 165 3.23 1.77 -1.22
C GLY A 165 4.25 2.62 -1.97
N SER A 166 3.83 3.74 -2.58
CA SER A 166 4.72 4.73 -3.20
C SER A 166 5.72 5.40 -2.24
N ALA A 167 5.61 5.14 -0.93
CA ALA A 167 6.66 5.51 0.03
C ALA A 167 8.06 5.05 -0.43
N ILE A 168 8.15 3.90 -1.09
CA ILE A 168 9.41 3.31 -1.53
C ILE A 168 10.07 4.16 -2.64
N LEU A 169 9.31 4.90 -3.44
CA LEU A 169 9.82 5.75 -4.53
C LEU A 169 10.88 6.76 -4.07
N VAL A 170 10.70 7.31 -2.88
CA VAL A 170 11.64 8.30 -2.31
C VAL A 170 13.02 7.68 -2.10
N THR A 171 13.08 6.37 -1.82
CA THR A 171 14.36 5.64 -1.70
C THR A 171 14.94 5.24 -3.05
N GLU A 172 14.11 5.09 -4.07
CA GLU A 172 14.53 4.74 -5.44
C GLU A 172 15.17 5.92 -6.17
N GLY A 173 14.91 7.16 -5.77
CA GLY A 173 15.59 8.35 -6.30
C GLY A 173 17.12 8.25 -6.28
N LEU A 174 17.70 7.55 -5.29
CA LEU A 174 19.14 7.45 -5.10
C LEU A 174 19.79 6.31 -5.89
N TYR A 175 19.08 5.18 -6.03
CA TYR A 175 19.64 3.94 -6.59
C TYR A 175 19.00 3.54 -7.91
N GLY A 176 17.99 4.29 -8.35
CA GLY A 176 17.11 3.87 -9.41
C GLY A 176 16.12 2.80 -8.93
N PRO A 177 15.25 2.38 -9.85
CA PRO A 177 14.25 1.38 -9.55
C PRO A 177 14.79 -0.05 -9.53
N PRO A 178 14.29 -0.92 -8.62
CA PRO A 178 14.61 -2.34 -8.64
C PRO A 178 13.83 -3.02 -9.79
N ILE A 179 14.25 -2.79 -11.04
CA ILE A 179 13.59 -3.39 -12.20
C ILE A 179 14.18 -4.77 -12.44
N ILE A 180 13.38 -5.81 -12.18
CA ILE A 180 13.61 -7.10 -12.82
C ILE A 180 12.99 -7.00 -14.22
N LEU A 181 13.83 -6.87 -15.25
CA LEU A 181 13.38 -7.02 -16.63
C LEU A 181 13.15 -8.52 -16.86
N VAL A 182 11.89 -8.92 -17.03
CA VAL A 182 11.49 -10.33 -17.18
C VAL A 182 12.07 -10.93 -18.46
N GLY A 183 12.14 -10.17 -19.55
CA GLY A 183 12.78 -10.57 -20.79
C GLY A 183 14.30 -10.77 -20.63
N GLU A 184 14.96 -9.98 -19.79
CA GLU A 184 16.37 -10.22 -19.42
C GLU A 184 16.48 -11.50 -18.56
N LEU A 185 15.61 -11.68 -17.57
CA LEU A 185 15.59 -12.89 -16.73
C LEU A 185 15.39 -14.15 -17.58
N LEU A 186 14.44 -14.13 -18.52
CA LEU A 186 14.19 -15.23 -19.44
C LEU A 186 15.38 -15.49 -20.36
N ARG A 187 16.03 -14.42 -20.87
CA ARG A 187 17.26 -14.54 -21.65
C ARG A 187 18.39 -15.17 -20.84
N ALA A 188 18.58 -14.77 -19.59
CA ALA A 188 19.59 -15.34 -18.71
C ALA A 188 19.32 -16.80 -18.34
N VAL A 189 18.07 -17.17 -18.04
CA VAL A 189 17.66 -18.57 -17.80
C VAL A 189 17.91 -19.41 -19.05
N THR A 190 17.55 -18.90 -20.24
CA THR A 190 17.75 -19.60 -21.52
C THR A 190 19.24 -19.75 -21.84
N ALA A 191 20.04 -18.71 -21.62
CA ALA A 191 21.48 -18.74 -21.81
C ALA A 191 22.16 -19.75 -20.89
N SER A 192 21.77 -19.77 -19.60
CA SER A 192 22.24 -20.76 -18.63
C SER A 192 21.87 -22.19 -19.03
N ALA A 193 20.62 -22.42 -19.46
CA ALA A 193 20.14 -23.72 -19.92
C ALA A 193 20.82 -24.19 -21.21
N THR A 194 21.31 -23.28 -22.05
CA THR A 194 21.92 -23.59 -23.35
C THR A 194 23.45 -23.47 -23.36
N GLY A 195 24.07 -23.10 -22.25
CA GLY A 195 25.52 -22.86 -22.15
C GLY A 195 26.03 -21.68 -22.99
N LYS A 196 25.14 -20.80 -23.45
CA LYS A 196 25.52 -19.62 -24.24
C LYS A 196 25.88 -18.44 -23.33
N PRO A 197 26.88 -17.61 -23.69
CA PRO A 197 27.17 -16.39 -22.96
C PRO A 197 26.01 -15.39 -23.08
N VAL A 198 25.68 -14.71 -21.98
CA VAL A 198 24.64 -13.66 -21.95
C VAL A 198 25.21 -12.40 -22.62
N GLY A 199 24.87 -12.17 -23.89
CA GLY A 199 25.36 -11.03 -24.67
C GLY A 199 24.57 -9.72 -24.49
N SER A 200 23.82 -9.56 -23.40
CA SER A 200 22.91 -8.40 -23.24
C SER A 200 23.64 -7.15 -22.72
N PRO A 201 23.47 -5.97 -23.36
CA PRO A 201 24.00 -4.70 -22.87
C PRO A 201 23.24 -4.15 -21.65
N PHE A 202 22.03 -4.64 -21.36
CA PHE A 202 21.30 -4.25 -20.15
C PHE A 202 21.69 -5.16 -18.99
N ARG A 203 22.35 -4.56 -18.00
CA ARG A 203 22.92 -5.23 -16.83
C ARG A 203 21.82 -5.82 -15.94
N LEU A 204 21.47 -7.07 -16.20
CA LEU A 204 20.94 -7.99 -15.17
C LEU A 204 21.91 -8.15 -13.99
N SER A 205 23.15 -7.67 -14.17
CA SER A 205 24.19 -7.62 -13.17
C SER A 205 23.68 -6.96 -11.88
N THR A 206 22.92 -5.87 -11.88
CA THR A 206 22.45 -5.26 -10.62
C THR A 206 21.51 -6.11 -9.75
N LEU A 207 20.98 -7.25 -10.21
CA LEU A 207 20.20 -8.17 -9.34
C LEU A 207 20.99 -9.40 -8.90
N LEU A 208 21.98 -9.81 -9.68
CA LEU A 208 22.83 -10.98 -9.40
C LEU A 208 24.23 -10.59 -8.92
N ASP A 209 24.60 -9.33 -9.07
CA ASP A 209 25.82 -8.74 -8.56
C ASP A 209 25.71 -8.73 -7.04
N THR A 210 26.82 -9.04 -6.40
CA THR A 210 26.96 -8.93 -4.94
C THR A 210 27.29 -7.49 -4.53
N ASP A 211 27.04 -6.51 -5.39
CA ASP A 211 27.34 -5.12 -5.12
C ASP A 211 26.32 -4.49 -4.15
N ARG A 212 26.67 -3.33 -3.58
CA ARG A 212 25.81 -2.66 -2.60
C ARG A 212 24.48 -2.21 -3.22
N THR A 213 24.46 -1.92 -4.51
CA THR A 213 23.29 -1.45 -5.26
C THR A 213 22.26 -2.57 -5.37
N ALA A 214 22.70 -3.78 -5.72
CA ALA A 214 21.87 -4.97 -5.78
C ALA A 214 21.20 -5.28 -4.45
N LEU A 215 21.95 -5.22 -3.36
CA LEU A 215 21.42 -5.43 -2.02
C LEU A 215 20.33 -4.42 -1.66
N VAL A 216 20.49 -3.15 -2.06
CA VAL A 216 19.47 -2.11 -1.84
C VAL A 216 18.21 -2.41 -2.66
N HIS A 217 18.34 -2.78 -3.93
CA HIS A 217 17.19 -3.15 -4.76
C HIS A 217 16.42 -4.34 -4.21
N TRP A 218 17.12 -5.40 -3.81
CA TRP A 218 16.48 -6.55 -3.16
C TRP A 218 15.79 -6.16 -1.85
N ALA A 219 16.42 -5.33 -1.03
CA ALA A 219 15.80 -4.84 0.20
C ALA A 219 14.51 -4.04 -0.09
N GLN A 220 14.53 -3.16 -1.10
CA GLN A 220 13.34 -2.41 -1.55
C GLN A 220 12.22 -3.33 -2.04
N THR A 221 12.57 -4.32 -2.89
CA THR A 221 11.61 -5.31 -3.37
C THR A 221 11.00 -6.10 -2.21
N VAL A 222 11.82 -6.67 -1.33
CA VAL A 222 11.35 -7.44 -0.17
C VAL A 222 10.45 -6.60 0.71
N LEU A 223 10.81 -5.33 0.93
CA LEU A 223 10.01 -4.40 1.71
C LEU A 223 8.65 -4.13 1.06
N TRP A 224 8.60 -3.86 -0.24
CA TRP A 224 7.37 -3.67 -0.97
C TRP A 224 6.45 -4.89 -0.85
N LEU A 225 6.97 -6.10 -1.06
CA LEU A 225 6.24 -7.35 -0.90
C LEU A 225 5.74 -7.53 0.54
N ALA A 226 6.55 -7.17 1.54
CA ALA A 226 6.18 -7.25 2.95
C ALA A 226 5.00 -6.33 3.29
N VAL A 227 4.94 -5.11 2.72
CA VAL A 227 3.81 -4.18 2.90
C VAL A 227 2.52 -4.81 2.36
N LEU A 228 2.55 -5.32 1.12
CA LEU A 228 1.38 -5.91 0.47
C LEU A 228 0.91 -7.18 1.18
N GLY A 229 1.85 -8.06 1.51
CA GLY A 229 1.58 -9.30 2.24
C GLY A 229 1.02 -9.03 3.64
N ALA A 230 1.55 -8.03 4.35
CA ALA A 230 1.01 -7.62 5.65
C ALA A 230 -0.42 -7.10 5.54
N CYS A 231 -0.73 -6.27 4.53
CA CYS A 231 -2.08 -5.77 4.27
C CYS A 231 -3.06 -6.90 3.95
N LEU A 232 -2.69 -7.82 3.06
CA LEU A 232 -3.51 -8.96 2.68
C LEU A 232 -3.76 -9.89 3.88
N ALA A 233 -2.72 -10.23 4.64
CA ALA A 233 -2.83 -11.03 5.85
C ALA A 233 -3.70 -10.35 6.93
N ALA A 234 -3.57 -9.03 7.11
CA ALA A 234 -4.40 -8.29 8.05
C ALA A 234 -5.89 -8.29 7.65
N ARG A 235 -6.19 -8.21 6.34
CA ARG A 235 -7.57 -8.33 5.82
C ARG A 235 -8.15 -9.74 6.02
N HIS A 236 -7.39 -10.78 5.72
CA HIS A 236 -7.84 -12.15 5.95
C HIS A 236 -8.13 -12.42 7.42
N ARG A 237 -7.22 -11.99 8.32
CA ARG A 237 -7.42 -12.11 9.77
C ARG A 237 -8.66 -11.35 10.25
N SER A 238 -8.91 -10.14 9.74
CA SER A 238 -10.11 -9.37 10.11
C SER A 238 -11.41 -9.95 9.55
N ALA A 239 -11.33 -10.86 8.58
CA ALA A 239 -12.45 -11.64 8.06
C ALA A 239 -12.57 -13.04 8.70
N GLY A 240 -11.75 -13.36 9.71
CA GLY A 240 -11.79 -14.66 10.41
C GLY A 240 -11.02 -15.79 9.71
N PHE A 241 -10.33 -15.52 8.61
CA PHE A 241 -9.50 -16.52 7.92
C PHE A 241 -8.10 -16.57 8.55
N SER A 242 -7.85 -17.55 9.41
CA SER A 242 -6.54 -17.79 10.05
C SER A 242 -5.78 -19.00 9.50
N SER A 243 -6.32 -19.67 8.48
CA SER A 243 -5.76 -20.93 7.98
C SER A 243 -4.35 -20.74 7.34
N PRO A 244 -3.46 -21.74 7.43
CA PRO A 244 -2.19 -21.74 6.70
C PRO A 244 -2.38 -21.60 5.19
N ALA A 245 -3.48 -22.13 4.62
CA ALA A 245 -3.82 -21.96 3.21
C ALA A 245 -4.04 -20.48 2.83
N ALA A 246 -4.71 -19.68 3.68
CA ALA A 246 -4.88 -18.26 3.45
C ALA A 246 -3.53 -17.51 3.46
N ARG A 247 -2.58 -17.95 4.29
CA ARG A 247 -1.21 -17.38 4.30
C ARG A 247 -0.43 -17.73 3.03
N ALA A 248 -0.52 -18.97 2.57
CA ALA A 248 0.12 -19.42 1.33
C ALA A 248 -0.46 -18.70 0.10
N MET A 249 -1.78 -18.55 0.04
CA MET A 249 -2.46 -17.79 -1.01
C MET A 249 -2.06 -16.32 -0.99
N ALA A 250 -1.94 -15.72 0.19
CA ALA A 250 -1.47 -14.35 0.31
C ALA A 250 -0.03 -14.17 -0.20
N LEU A 251 0.87 -15.11 0.14
CA LEU A 251 2.25 -15.09 -0.34
C LEU A 251 2.32 -15.27 -1.87
N ALA A 252 1.59 -16.25 -2.41
CA ALA A 252 1.53 -16.52 -3.85
C ALA A 252 0.96 -15.34 -4.62
N GLY A 253 -0.09 -14.70 -4.08
CA GLY A 253 -0.68 -13.51 -4.67
C GLY A 253 0.27 -12.31 -4.71
N VAL A 254 1.05 -12.09 -3.64
CA VAL A 254 2.07 -11.04 -3.59
C VAL A 254 3.19 -11.29 -4.61
N LEU A 255 3.62 -12.54 -4.76
CA LEU A 255 4.60 -12.92 -5.79
C LEU A 255 4.06 -12.72 -7.21
N LEU A 256 2.77 -13.02 -7.45
CA LEU A 256 2.14 -12.76 -8.74
C LEU A 256 2.10 -11.25 -9.05
N VAL A 257 1.75 -10.43 -8.06
CA VAL A 257 1.78 -8.96 -8.18
C VAL A 257 3.18 -8.46 -8.55
N PHE A 258 4.21 -9.02 -7.93
CA PHE A 258 5.59 -8.70 -8.26
C PHE A 258 5.94 -9.00 -9.71
N LEU A 259 5.66 -10.23 -10.15
CA LEU A 259 5.95 -10.65 -11.52
C LEU A 259 5.22 -9.78 -12.53
N LEU A 260 3.95 -9.45 -12.28
CA LEU A 260 3.18 -8.55 -13.14
C LEU A 260 3.76 -7.13 -13.16
N ALA A 261 4.17 -6.61 -12.01
CA ALA A 261 4.82 -5.30 -11.93
C ALA A 261 6.13 -5.27 -12.74
N SER A 262 6.95 -6.32 -12.64
CA SER A 262 8.17 -6.49 -13.42
C SER A 262 7.92 -6.50 -14.93
N VAL A 263 6.94 -7.29 -15.40
CA VAL A 263 6.56 -7.34 -16.83
C VAL A 263 6.09 -5.97 -17.32
N ILE A 264 5.26 -5.28 -16.54
CA ILE A 264 4.68 -4.00 -16.93
C ILE A 264 5.74 -2.92 -16.96
N THR A 265 6.65 -2.90 -15.98
CA THR A 265 7.77 -1.97 -16.01
C THR A 265 8.67 -2.19 -17.22
N GLU A 266 8.96 -3.43 -17.59
CA GLU A 266 9.70 -3.72 -18.80
C GLU A 266 8.96 -3.27 -20.06
N TRP A 267 7.66 -3.59 -20.18
CA TRP A 267 6.89 -3.29 -21.38
C TRP A 267 6.64 -1.79 -21.54
N VAL A 268 6.17 -1.11 -20.49
CA VAL A 268 5.89 0.33 -20.50
C VAL A 268 7.21 1.11 -20.56
N GLY A 269 8.18 0.77 -19.71
CA GLY A 269 9.48 1.43 -19.67
C GLY A 269 10.21 1.30 -21.00
N GLY A 270 10.28 0.08 -21.56
CA GLY A 270 10.91 -0.17 -22.85
C GLY A 270 10.22 0.57 -24.00
N SER A 271 8.88 0.58 -24.02
CA SER A 271 8.12 1.28 -25.08
C SER A 271 8.26 2.80 -25.00
N LEU A 272 8.29 3.37 -23.78
CA LEU A 272 8.47 4.81 -23.58
C LEU A 272 9.90 5.24 -23.94
N VAL A 273 10.92 4.47 -23.55
CA VAL A 273 12.32 4.72 -23.92
C VAL A 273 12.51 4.65 -25.44
N ALA A 274 11.83 3.73 -26.13
CA ALA A 274 11.92 3.64 -27.59
C ALA A 274 11.19 4.78 -28.32
N TRP A 275 10.27 5.46 -27.63
CA TRP A 275 9.48 6.57 -28.20
C TRP A 275 10.17 7.93 -28.03
N LEU A 276 10.84 8.15 -26.90
CA LEU A 276 11.63 9.35 -26.61
C LEU A 276 12.94 9.38 -27.41
#